data_AF-A0A9D5RJC1-F1
#
_entry.id   AF-A0A9D5RJC1-F1
#
_cell.length_a   1.000
_cell.length_b   1.000
_cell.length_c   1.000
_cell.angle_alpha   90.00
_cell.angle_beta   90.00
_cell.angle_gamma   90.00
#
_symmetry.space_group_name_H-M   'P 1'
#
loop_
_entity.id
_entity.type
_entity.pdbx_description
1 polymer ?
#
loop_
_entity_poly.entity_id
_entity_poly.type
_entity_poly.pdbx_seq_one_letter_code
_entity_poly.pdbx_strand_id
1 'polypeptide(L)'
;MRFCDLFISYKIGLKGIKSTIPFTKLPLYRKIFVIIFFASAIVSGILLLFKLTLASYIPIALGALSFIIFIIIDSLKSNLEVMLDEHYTPYSESRMKMVIEVLTKYKIDIHNFEALDMLIDEAKHAQIHCDYLAPLKKPLKTLGAIIIPIIAFVAQKIGDAATQDEMIIMAAQAITLVLLVFSLIFLLTPTIKELLYIDYNKYNEFIYDMRQIKLFYAKEDSSSSN
;
A
#
# COMPACT_ATOMS: atom_id res chain seq x y z
N MET A 1 9.37 -16.35 -27.92
CA MET A 1 8.86 -15.17 -27.17
C MET A 1 9.62 -15.11 -25.85
N ARG A 2 9.90 -13.91 -25.31
CA ARG A 2 10.69 -13.74 -24.08
C ARG A 2 9.78 -13.47 -22.88
N PHE A 3 10.30 -13.67 -21.67
CA PHE A 3 9.61 -13.34 -20.42
C PHE A 3 9.13 -11.88 -20.39
N CYS A 4 9.93 -10.92 -20.85
CA CYS A 4 9.52 -9.51 -20.90
C CYS A 4 8.25 -9.28 -21.74
N ASP A 5 8.10 -10.00 -22.87
CA ASP A 5 6.94 -9.85 -23.74
C ASP A 5 5.66 -10.38 -23.03
N LEU A 6 5.80 -11.52 -22.34
CA LEU A 6 4.76 -12.11 -21.48
C LEU A 6 4.38 -11.15 -20.36
N PHE A 7 5.37 -10.62 -19.64
CA PHE A 7 5.13 -9.73 -18.50
C PHE A 7 4.46 -8.41 -18.92
N ILE A 8 4.81 -7.85 -20.08
CA ILE A 8 4.10 -6.70 -20.64
C ILE A 8 2.66 -7.05 -21.00
N SER A 9 2.41 -8.23 -21.56
CA SER A 9 1.05 -8.70 -21.87
C SER A 9 0.21 -8.86 -20.59
N TYR A 10 0.80 -9.42 -19.54
CA TYR A 10 0.20 -9.49 -18.20
C TYR A 10 -0.15 -8.11 -17.65
N LYS A 11 0.78 -7.14 -17.71
CA LYS A 11 0.53 -5.75 -17.27
C LYS A 11 -0.61 -5.08 -18.04
N ILE A 12 -0.71 -5.32 -19.35
CA ILE A 12 -1.82 -4.81 -20.17
C ILE A 12 -3.14 -5.44 -19.73
N GLY A 13 -3.16 -6.76 -19.52
CA GLY A 13 -4.34 -7.48 -19.03
C GLY A 13 -4.83 -6.96 -17.68
N LEU A 14 -3.93 -6.72 -16.72
CA LEU A 14 -4.27 -6.13 -15.43
C LEU A 14 -4.93 -4.75 -15.56
N LYS A 15 -4.51 -3.91 -16.51
CA LYS A 15 -5.15 -2.59 -16.74
C LYS A 15 -6.58 -2.70 -17.24
N GLY A 16 -6.93 -3.82 -17.89
CA GLY A 16 -8.30 -4.10 -18.33
C GLY A 16 -9.25 -4.46 -17.18
N ILE A 17 -8.71 -4.80 -16.00
CA ILE A 17 -9.49 -5.26 -14.85
C ILE A 17 -9.49 -4.16 -13.78
N LYS A 18 -10.67 -3.58 -13.55
CA LYS A 18 -10.83 -2.58 -12.50
C LYS A 18 -10.86 -3.27 -11.14
N SER A 19 -9.82 -3.05 -10.33
CA SER A 19 -9.77 -3.48 -8.93
C SER A 19 -10.54 -2.55 -7.98
N THR A 20 -10.85 -1.34 -8.42
CA THR A 20 -11.56 -0.34 -7.62
C THR A 20 -13.08 -0.53 -7.75
N ILE A 21 -13.76 -0.58 -6.62
CA ILE A 21 -15.22 -0.65 -6.56
C ILE A 21 -15.79 0.76 -6.83
N PRO A 22 -16.62 0.94 -7.87
CA PRO A 22 -17.28 2.23 -8.11
C PRO A 22 -18.20 2.60 -6.95
N PHE A 23 -18.26 3.89 -6.60
CA PHE A 23 -19.11 4.37 -5.50
C PHE A 23 -20.57 3.95 -5.65
N THR A 24 -21.10 3.92 -6.88
CA THR A 24 -22.49 3.50 -7.16
C THR A 24 -22.78 2.05 -6.77
N LYS A 25 -21.76 1.18 -6.80
CA LYS A 25 -21.87 -0.24 -6.44
C LYS A 25 -21.52 -0.54 -4.98
N LEU A 26 -21.13 0.48 -4.19
CA LEU A 26 -20.87 0.25 -2.77
C LEU A 26 -22.17 -0.05 -2.01
N PRO A 27 -22.12 -0.92 -0.98
CA PRO A 27 -23.21 -1.08 -0.03
C PRO A 27 -23.59 0.27 0.61
N LEU A 28 -24.87 0.41 0.99
CA LEU A 28 -25.42 1.66 1.49
C LEU A 28 -24.64 2.19 2.72
N TYR A 29 -24.27 1.33 3.66
CA TYR A 29 -23.52 1.75 4.85
C TYR A 29 -22.14 2.34 4.51
N ARG A 30 -21.42 1.75 3.53
CA ARG A 30 -20.14 2.29 3.06
C ARG A 30 -20.32 3.67 2.41
N LYS A 31 -21.39 3.84 1.62
CA LYS A 31 -21.74 5.14 1.00
C LYS A 31 -22.01 6.21 2.07
N ILE A 32 -22.85 5.88 3.05
CA ILE A 32 -23.19 6.78 4.16
C ILE A 32 -21.94 7.15 4.94
N PHE A 33 -21.09 6.17 5.28
CA PHE A 33 -19.84 6.43 5.97
C PHE A 33 -18.95 7.40 5.19
N VAL A 34 -18.71 7.15 3.90
CA VAL A 34 -17.90 8.03 3.06
C VAL A 34 -18.46 9.46 3.07
N ILE A 35 -19.78 9.62 2.89
CA ILE A 35 -20.43 10.94 2.91
C ILE A 35 -20.23 11.65 4.26
N ILE A 36 -20.49 10.96 5.38
CA ILE A 36 -20.34 11.54 6.73
C ILE A 36 -18.88 11.91 7.01
N PHE A 37 -17.94 11.04 6.65
CA PHE A 37 -16.51 11.27 6.86
C PHE A 37 -16.01 12.49 6.10
N PHE A 38 -16.35 12.59 4.80
CA PHE A 38 -15.97 13.75 3.98
C PHE A 38 -16.69 15.03 4.40
N ALA A 39 -17.99 14.97 4.70
CA ALA A 39 -18.74 16.13 5.20
C ALA A 39 -18.13 16.66 6.50
N SER A 40 -17.78 15.76 7.43
CA SER A 40 -17.12 16.10 8.69
C SER A 40 -15.77 16.78 8.44
N ALA A 41 -14.94 16.26 7.54
CA ALA A 41 -13.65 16.85 7.20
C ALA A 41 -13.80 18.25 6.56
N ILE A 42 -14.74 18.42 5.62
CA ILE A 42 -14.99 19.70 4.94
C ILE A 42 -15.50 20.74 5.94
N VAL A 43 -16.50 20.41 6.76
CA VAL A 43 -17.05 21.34 7.77
C VAL A 43 -15.98 21.72 8.78
N SER A 44 -15.18 20.76 9.24
CA SER A 44 -14.04 21.03 10.14
C SER A 44 -13.05 22.01 9.51
N GLY A 45 -12.69 21.78 8.24
CA GLY A 45 -11.80 22.66 7.48
C GLY A 45 -12.33 24.08 7.34
N ILE A 46 -13.62 24.23 7.02
CA ILE A 46 -14.28 25.54 6.93
C ILE A 46 -14.24 26.26 8.29
N LEU A 47 -14.59 25.58 9.39
CA LEU A 47 -14.57 26.18 10.73
C LEU A 47 -13.15 26.62 11.15
N LEU A 48 -12.13 25.84 10.80
CA LEU A 48 -10.73 26.21 11.03
C LEU A 48 -10.32 27.46 10.24
N LEU A 49 -10.77 27.60 8.98
CA LEU A 49 -10.51 28.81 8.18
C LEU A 49 -11.11 30.08 8.81
N PHE A 50 -12.27 29.96 9.45
CA PHE A 50 -12.90 31.06 10.19
C PHE A 50 -12.39 31.22 11.63
N LYS A 51 -11.29 30.55 12.01
CA LYS A 51 -10.69 30.56 13.37
C LYS A 51 -11.65 30.11 14.49
N LEU A 52 -12.67 29.31 14.16
CA LEU A 52 -13.61 28.72 15.11
C LEU A 52 -13.08 27.37 15.62
N THR A 53 -11.88 27.36 16.21
CA THR A 53 -11.11 26.15 16.53
C THR A 53 -11.86 25.18 17.45
N LEU A 54 -12.51 25.67 18.52
CA LEU A 54 -13.27 24.81 19.43
C LEU A 54 -14.46 24.14 18.74
N ALA A 55 -15.18 24.87 17.90
CA ALA A 55 -16.30 24.32 17.14
C ALA A 55 -15.85 23.29 16.10
N SER A 56 -14.64 23.46 15.53
CA SER A 56 -14.08 22.52 14.56
C SER A 56 -13.80 21.12 15.14
N TYR A 57 -13.57 20.99 16.45
CA TYR A 57 -13.36 19.68 17.07
C TYR A 57 -14.61 18.80 17.09
N ILE A 58 -15.81 19.40 17.04
CA ILE A 58 -17.09 18.65 17.02
C ILE A 58 -17.20 17.77 15.77
N PRO A 59 -17.12 18.31 14.53
CA PRO A 59 -17.13 17.49 13.32
C PRO A 59 -15.92 16.57 13.22
N ILE A 60 -14.73 16.95 13.71
CA ILE A 60 -13.56 16.03 13.78
C ILE A 60 -13.90 14.80 14.63
N ALA A 61 -14.46 15.02 15.83
CA ALA A 61 -14.85 13.94 16.74
C ALA A 61 -15.96 13.06 16.12
N LEU A 62 -16.93 13.67 15.44
CA LEU A 62 -17.98 12.93 14.71
C LEU A 62 -17.38 12.07 13.58
N GLY A 63 -16.43 12.62 12.82
CA GLY A 63 -15.69 11.90 11.78
C GLY A 63 -14.96 10.68 12.34
N ALA A 64 -14.22 10.86 13.44
CA ALA A 64 -13.52 9.78 14.12
C ALA A 64 -14.49 8.71 14.67
N LEU A 65 -15.59 9.12 15.30
CA LEU A 65 -16.61 8.20 15.81
C LEU A 65 -17.27 7.39 14.68
N SER A 66 -17.61 8.05 13.57
CA SER A 66 -18.18 7.38 12.40
C SER A 66 -17.22 6.36 11.78
N PHE A 67 -15.91 6.60 11.82
CA PHE A 67 -14.90 5.65 11.36
C PHE A 67 -14.86 4.39 12.23
N ILE A 68 -14.94 4.54 13.56
CA ILE A 68 -15.01 3.40 14.48
C ILE A 68 -16.28 2.58 14.22
N ILE A 69 -17.44 3.24 14.12
CA ILE A 69 -18.73 2.59 13.82
C ILE A 69 -18.66 1.87 12.46
N PHE A 70 -18.05 2.50 11.46
CA PHE A 70 -17.84 1.91 10.15
C PHE A 70 -17.04 0.61 10.24
N ILE A 71 -15.90 0.59 10.94
CA ILE A 71 -15.09 -0.63 11.10
C ILE A 71 -15.92 -1.78 11.70
N ILE A 72 -16.72 -1.48 12.72
CA ILE A 72 -17.58 -2.50 13.37
C ILE A 72 -18.60 -3.05 12.36
N ILE A 73 -19.32 -2.17 11.67
CA ILE A 73 -20.35 -2.57 10.70
C ILE A 73 -19.72 -3.33 9.53
N ASP A 74 -18.60 -2.84 8.98
CA ASP A 74 -17.89 -3.45 7.85
C ASP A 74 -17.42 -4.89 8.16
N SER A 75 -17.04 -5.14 9.41
CA SER A 75 -16.60 -6.44 9.90
C SER A 75 -17.73 -7.44 10.18
N LEU A 76 -18.99 -7.03 10.10
CA LEU A 76 -20.13 -7.94 10.30
C LEU A 76 -20.14 -9.01 9.21
N LYS A 77 -20.37 -10.27 9.62
CA LYS A 77 -20.38 -11.43 8.71
C LYS A 77 -21.21 -11.20 7.44
N SER A 78 -22.45 -10.72 7.58
CA SER A 78 -23.34 -10.46 6.44
C SER A 78 -22.77 -9.41 5.47
N ASN A 79 -22.10 -8.37 5.99
CA ASN A 79 -21.48 -7.35 5.16
C ASN A 79 -20.20 -7.86 4.47
N LEU A 80 -19.44 -8.72 5.15
CA LEU A 80 -18.30 -9.42 4.56
C LEU A 80 -18.74 -10.37 3.42
N GLU A 81 -19.83 -11.11 3.61
CA GLU A 81 -20.41 -12.00 2.59
C GLU A 81 -20.85 -11.20 1.36
N VAL A 82 -21.59 -10.10 1.54
CA VAL A 82 -21.98 -9.21 0.43
C VAL A 82 -20.74 -8.68 -0.31
N MET A 83 -19.71 -8.27 0.43
CA MET A 83 -18.48 -7.76 -0.19
C MET A 83 -17.69 -8.84 -0.95
N LEU A 84 -17.68 -10.07 -0.42
CA LEU A 84 -17.07 -11.22 -1.05
C LEU A 84 -17.76 -11.53 -2.37
N ASP A 85 -19.07 -11.72 -2.34
CA ASP A 85 -19.85 -12.22 -3.47
C ASP A 85 -19.99 -11.16 -4.57
N GLU A 86 -20.20 -9.88 -4.21
CA GLU A 86 -20.45 -8.84 -5.21
C GLU A 86 -19.18 -8.23 -5.80
N HIS A 87 -18.04 -8.28 -5.08
CA HIS A 87 -16.83 -7.56 -5.49
C HIS A 87 -15.58 -8.41 -5.53
N TYR A 88 -15.25 -9.13 -4.45
CA TYR A 88 -13.97 -9.84 -4.38
C TYR A 88 -13.94 -11.07 -5.29
N THR A 89 -14.99 -11.90 -5.26
CA THR A 89 -15.10 -13.10 -6.10
C THR A 89 -15.09 -12.74 -7.58
N PRO A 90 -15.96 -11.84 -8.10
CA PRO A 90 -15.96 -11.49 -9.52
C PRO A 90 -14.65 -10.85 -9.99
N TYR A 91 -14.01 -10.03 -9.16
CA TYR A 91 -12.70 -9.46 -9.47
C TYR A 91 -11.63 -10.57 -9.56
N SER A 92 -11.60 -11.48 -8.59
CA SER A 92 -10.60 -12.56 -8.53
C SER A 92 -10.75 -13.53 -9.70
N GLU A 93 -11.97 -13.90 -10.08
CA GLU A 93 -12.26 -14.75 -11.24
C GLU A 93 -11.83 -14.07 -12.53
N SER A 94 -12.20 -12.79 -12.72
CA SER A 94 -11.79 -12.03 -13.90
C SER A 94 -10.27 -11.90 -13.99
N ARG A 95 -9.59 -11.66 -12.86
CA ARG A 95 -8.13 -11.60 -12.78
C ARG A 95 -7.52 -12.93 -13.18
N MET A 96 -7.99 -14.03 -12.59
CA MET A 96 -7.41 -15.33 -12.84
C MET A 96 -7.62 -15.81 -14.27
N LYS A 97 -8.82 -15.61 -14.82
CA LYS A 97 -9.11 -15.86 -16.23
C LYS A 97 -8.15 -15.11 -17.15
N MET A 98 -7.93 -13.83 -16.90
CA MET A 98 -6.97 -13.03 -17.68
C MET A 98 -5.54 -13.59 -17.58
N VAL A 99 -5.09 -14.02 -16.38
CA VAL A 99 -3.76 -14.61 -16.23
C VAL A 99 -3.63 -15.90 -17.03
N ILE A 100 -4.64 -16.77 -17.00
CA ILE A 100 -4.68 -18.02 -17.77
C ILE A 100 -4.68 -17.73 -19.28
N GLU A 101 -5.44 -16.74 -19.74
CA GLU A 101 -5.46 -16.29 -21.14
C GLU A 101 -4.07 -15.80 -21.59
N VAL A 102 -3.37 -15.06 -20.73
CA VAL A 102 -1.99 -14.63 -20.99
C VAL A 102 -1.07 -15.84 -21.08
N LEU A 103 -1.09 -16.77 -20.13
CA LEU A 103 -0.22 -17.96 -20.18
C LEU A 103 -0.49 -18.81 -21.44
N THR A 104 -1.77 -19.03 -21.76
CA THR A 104 -2.21 -19.77 -22.95
C THR A 104 -1.73 -19.10 -24.23
N LYS A 105 -1.81 -17.77 -24.34
CA LYS A 105 -1.29 -17.00 -25.49
C LYS A 105 0.19 -17.25 -25.74
N TYR A 106 0.95 -17.48 -24.67
CA TYR A 106 2.39 -17.78 -24.72
C TYR A 106 2.69 -19.29 -24.73
N LYS A 107 1.66 -20.13 -24.91
CA LYS A 107 1.75 -21.60 -24.96
C LYS A 107 2.32 -22.22 -23.69
N ILE A 108 2.03 -21.61 -22.54
CA ILE A 108 2.41 -22.12 -21.23
C ILE A 108 1.21 -22.87 -20.65
N ASP A 109 1.42 -24.15 -20.37
CA ASP A 109 0.43 -25.00 -19.70
C ASP A 109 0.37 -24.64 -18.20
N ILE A 110 -0.84 -24.37 -17.72
CA ILE A 110 -1.10 -24.02 -16.32
C ILE A 110 -0.92 -25.21 -15.37
N HIS A 111 -0.91 -26.44 -15.89
CA HIS A 111 -0.62 -27.66 -15.14
C HIS A 111 0.87 -28.02 -15.15
N ASN A 112 1.69 -27.34 -15.97
CA ASN A 112 3.13 -27.50 -15.94
C ASN A 112 3.76 -26.63 -14.85
N PHE A 113 3.87 -27.19 -13.64
CA PHE A 113 4.40 -26.47 -12.48
C PHE A 113 5.87 -26.10 -12.59
N GLU A 114 6.67 -26.88 -13.32
CA GLU A 114 8.06 -26.53 -13.59
C GLU A 114 8.14 -25.24 -14.43
N ALA A 115 7.30 -25.12 -15.45
CA ALA A 115 7.19 -23.90 -16.24
C ALA A 115 6.73 -22.70 -15.39
N LEU A 116 5.76 -22.89 -14.49
CA LEU A 116 5.32 -21.83 -13.59
C LEU A 116 6.40 -21.42 -12.58
N ASP A 117 7.18 -22.37 -12.06
CA ASP A 117 8.29 -22.08 -11.16
C ASP A 117 9.43 -21.33 -11.87
N MET A 118 9.75 -21.70 -13.11
CA MET A 118 10.69 -20.93 -13.93
C MET A 118 10.22 -19.48 -14.16
N LEU A 119 8.92 -19.27 -14.42
CA LEU A 119 8.37 -17.91 -14.56
C LEU A 119 8.45 -17.12 -13.25
N ILE A 120 8.21 -17.77 -12.11
CA ILE A 120 8.33 -17.15 -10.79
C ILE A 120 9.79 -16.75 -10.53
N ASP A 121 10.75 -17.61 -10.85
CA ASP A 121 12.16 -17.33 -10.61
C ASP A 121 12.70 -16.25 -11.54
N GLU A 122 12.29 -16.26 -12.81
CA GLU A 122 12.61 -15.17 -13.74
C GLU A 122 11.98 -13.84 -13.27
N ALA A 123 10.75 -13.87 -12.76
CA ALA A 123 10.11 -12.68 -12.18
C ALA A 123 10.85 -12.15 -10.95
N LYS A 124 11.33 -13.02 -10.05
CA LYS A 124 12.18 -12.62 -8.91
C LYS A 124 13.50 -12.02 -9.38
N HIS A 125 14.12 -12.63 -10.39
CA HIS A 125 15.37 -12.15 -10.96
C HIS A 125 15.18 -10.74 -11.55
N ALA A 126 14.16 -10.55 -12.41
CA ALA A 126 13.82 -9.25 -12.98
C ALA A 126 13.43 -8.22 -11.90
N GLN A 127 12.73 -8.64 -10.85
CA GLN A 127 12.31 -7.80 -9.74
C GLN A 127 13.49 -7.16 -9.00
N ILE A 128 14.59 -7.89 -8.80
CA ILE A 128 15.80 -7.37 -8.13
C ILE A 128 16.36 -6.17 -8.90
N HIS A 129 16.31 -6.20 -10.23
CA HIS A 129 16.76 -5.09 -11.08
C HIS A 129 15.84 -3.85 -11.00
N CYS A 130 14.63 -3.99 -10.48
CA CYS A 130 13.68 -2.91 -10.25
C CYS A 130 13.68 -2.37 -8.81
N ASP A 131 14.56 -2.84 -7.92
CA ASP A 131 14.72 -2.29 -6.57
C ASP A 131 15.58 -1.02 -6.59
N TYR A 132 14.97 0.11 -6.98
CA TYR A 132 15.67 1.39 -7.16
C TYR A 132 16.27 1.97 -5.86
N LEU A 133 15.77 1.59 -4.67
CA LEU A 133 16.34 2.08 -3.40
C LEU A 133 17.40 1.15 -2.83
N ALA A 134 17.53 -0.10 -3.29
CA ALA A 134 18.59 -0.99 -2.84
C ALA A 134 20.00 -0.36 -2.93
N PRO A 135 20.38 0.33 -4.03
CA PRO A 135 21.67 1.01 -4.12
C PRO A 135 21.86 2.13 -3.09
N LEU A 136 20.76 2.77 -2.64
CA LEU A 136 20.79 3.90 -1.71
C LEU A 136 20.93 3.48 -0.24
N LYS A 137 20.64 2.21 0.11
CA LYS A 137 20.72 1.72 1.50
C LYS A 137 22.11 1.93 2.13
N LYS A 138 23.18 1.62 1.38
CA LYS A 138 24.57 1.77 1.86
C LYS A 138 24.98 3.25 2.03
N PRO A 139 24.78 4.13 1.04
CA PRO A 139 25.00 5.57 1.20
C PRO A 139 24.26 6.17 2.39
N LEU A 140 22.96 5.87 2.54
CA LEU A 140 22.15 6.41 3.64
C LEU A 140 22.64 5.94 5.01
N LYS A 141 23.02 4.66 5.14
CA LYS A 141 23.62 4.13 6.38
C LYS A 141 24.95 4.83 6.72
N THR A 142 25.78 5.07 5.71
CA THR A 142 27.07 5.76 5.87
C THR A 142 26.86 7.22 6.28
N LEU A 143 25.91 7.90 5.62
CA LEU A 143 25.56 9.28 5.92
C LEU A 143 25.00 9.42 7.36
N GLY A 144 24.14 8.50 7.78
CA GLY A 144 23.67 8.44 9.18
C GLY A 144 24.81 8.25 10.18
N ALA A 145 25.78 7.37 9.88
CA ALA A 145 26.94 7.15 10.75
C ALA A 145 27.85 8.39 10.86
N ILE A 146 27.94 9.22 9.82
CA ILE A 146 28.72 10.47 9.82
C ILE A 146 27.96 11.60 10.53
N ILE A 147 26.63 11.67 10.38
CA ILE A 147 25.82 12.73 10.98
C ILE A 147 25.82 12.65 12.50
N ILE A 148 25.78 11.46 13.10
CA ILE A 148 25.74 11.28 14.56
C ILE A 148 26.89 12.01 15.29
N PRO A 149 28.18 11.80 14.95
CA PRO A 149 29.27 12.49 15.61
C PRO A 149 29.28 14.00 15.33
N ILE A 150 28.81 14.45 14.16
CA ILE A 150 28.66 15.88 13.85
C ILE A 150 27.61 16.52 14.76
N ILE A 151 26.43 15.89 14.90
CA ILE A 151 25.37 16.35 15.81
C ILE A 151 25.91 16.40 17.24
N ALA A 152 26.62 15.36 17.70
CA ALA A 152 27.20 15.32 19.04
C ALA A 152 28.21 16.47 19.26
N PHE A 153 29.11 16.72 18.30
CA PHE A 153 30.06 17.82 18.37
C PHE A 153 29.38 19.19 18.41
N VAL A 154 28.38 19.42 17.55
CA VAL A 154 27.62 20.67 17.51
C VAL A 154 26.83 20.87 18.80
N ALA A 155 26.15 19.83 19.29
CA ALA A 155 25.41 19.87 20.55
C ALA A 155 26.32 20.21 21.74
N GLN A 156 27.51 19.61 21.81
CA GLN A 156 28.51 19.93 22.84
C GLN A 156 28.93 21.40 22.78
N LYS A 157 29.26 21.92 21.58
CA LYS A 157 29.66 23.32 21.40
C LYS A 157 28.57 24.32 21.77
N ILE A 158 27.30 23.99 21.53
CA ILE A 158 26.16 24.82 21.91
C ILE A 158 25.92 24.72 23.42
N GLY A 159 25.99 23.53 24.01
CA GLY A 159 25.80 23.30 25.45
C GLY A 159 26.85 23.99 26.32
N ASP A 160 28.09 24.09 25.84
CA ASP A 160 29.17 24.81 26.54
C ASP A 160 28.95 26.34 26.58
N ALA A 161 28.12 26.89 25.69
CA ALA A 161 27.92 28.33 25.52
C ALA A 161 26.53 28.84 25.97
N ALA A 162 25.54 27.96 26.06
CA ALA A 162 24.14 28.34 26.34
C ALA A 162 23.80 28.26 27.84
N THR A 163 22.84 29.08 28.27
CA THR A 163 22.31 29.01 29.64
C THR A 163 21.37 27.81 29.82
N GLN A 164 21.10 27.42 31.07
CA GLN A 164 20.26 26.26 31.37
C GLN A 164 18.84 26.36 30.79
N ASP A 165 18.20 27.53 30.88
CA ASP A 165 16.85 27.75 30.34
C ASP A 165 16.83 27.71 28.80
N GLU A 166 17.84 28.28 28.16
CA GLU A 166 18.01 28.22 26.69
C GLU A 166 18.22 26.77 26.23
N MET A 167 19.01 25.99 26.96
CA MET A 167 19.20 24.56 26.66
C MET A 167 17.90 23.77 26.75
N ILE A 168 17.04 24.04 27.73
CA ILE A 168 15.74 23.37 27.87
C ILE A 168 14.83 23.69 26.68
N ILE A 169 14.75 24.96 26.28
CA ILE A 169 13.92 25.40 25.14
C ILE A 169 14.46 24.79 23.83
N MET A 170 15.77 24.82 23.60
CA MET A 170 16.40 24.24 22.41
C MET A 170 16.20 22.72 22.36
N ALA A 171 16.32 22.02 23.48
CA ALA A 171 16.08 20.59 23.56
C ALA A 171 14.62 20.24 23.22
N ALA A 172 13.66 20.99 23.77
CA ALA A 172 12.24 20.81 23.46
C ALA A 172 11.96 21.00 21.96
N GLN A 173 12.48 22.07 21.35
CA GLN A 173 12.35 22.33 19.91
C GLN A 173 12.99 21.23 19.06
N ALA A 174 14.18 20.76 19.43
CA ALA A 174 14.87 19.69 18.73
C ALA A 174 14.07 18.38 18.79
N ILE A 175 13.54 18.02 19.95
CA ILE A 175 12.67 16.83 20.12
C ILE A 175 11.43 16.97 19.25
N THR A 176 10.75 18.13 19.28
CA THR A 176 9.58 18.37 18.44
C THR A 176 9.92 18.23 16.96
N LEU A 177 11.05 18.79 16.51
CA LEU A 177 11.49 18.68 15.12
C LEU A 177 11.78 17.22 14.73
N VAL A 178 12.47 16.46 15.58
CA VAL A 178 12.76 15.04 15.35
C VAL A 178 11.45 14.25 15.22
N LEU A 179 10.47 14.49 16.09
CA LEU A 179 9.17 13.84 16.02
C LEU A 179 8.43 14.19 14.72
N LEU A 180 8.41 15.46 14.32
CA LEU A 180 7.79 15.90 13.07
C LEU A 180 8.46 15.27 11.84
N VAL A 181 9.78 15.24 11.79
CA VAL A 181 10.54 14.61 10.70
C VAL A 181 10.26 13.10 10.66
N PHE A 182 10.24 12.43 11.82
CA PHE A 182 9.92 11.00 11.90
C PHE A 182 8.50 10.71 11.39
N SER A 183 7.51 11.50 11.82
CA SER A 183 6.13 11.40 11.33
C SER A 183 6.04 11.62 9.81
N LEU A 184 6.81 12.59 9.28
CA LEU A 184 6.87 12.86 7.85
C LEU A 184 7.48 11.69 7.07
N ILE A 185 8.59 11.11 7.54
CA ILE A 185 9.20 9.93 6.92
C ILE A 185 8.20 8.76 6.91
N PHE A 186 7.51 8.52 8.03
CA PHE A 186 6.52 7.46 8.14
C PHE A 186 5.37 7.65 7.13
N LEU A 187 4.91 8.88 6.95
CA LEU A 187 3.86 9.21 5.98
C LEU A 187 4.34 9.05 4.52
N LEU A 188 5.54 9.52 4.20
CA LEU A 188 6.06 9.54 2.83
C LEU A 188 6.57 8.18 2.35
N THR A 189 7.07 7.33 3.24
CA THR A 189 7.64 6.01 2.89
C THR A 189 6.70 5.15 2.04
N PRO A 190 5.43 4.90 2.41
CA PRO A 190 4.52 4.10 1.59
C PRO A 190 4.27 4.75 0.22
N THR A 191 4.09 6.07 0.15
CA THR A 191 3.85 6.80 -1.11
C THR A 191 5.05 6.74 -2.06
N ILE A 192 6.27 6.95 -1.53
CA ILE A 192 7.51 6.82 -2.29
C ILE A 192 7.68 5.38 -2.79
N LYS A 193 7.34 4.39 -1.95
CA LYS A 193 7.38 2.98 -2.35
C LYS A 193 6.41 2.73 -3.50
N GLU A 194 5.18 3.18 -3.43
CA GLU A 194 4.21 3.01 -4.53
C GLU A 194 4.66 3.68 -5.84
N LEU A 195 5.28 4.86 -5.77
CA LEU A 195 5.73 5.61 -6.95
C LEU A 195 7.00 5.01 -7.59
N LEU A 196 7.99 4.65 -6.79
CA LEU A 196 9.27 4.15 -7.30
C LEU A 196 9.24 2.64 -7.59
N TYR A 197 8.41 1.86 -6.87
CA TYR A 197 8.35 0.40 -7.01
C TYR A 197 7.20 -0.07 -7.89
N ILE A 198 6.75 0.73 -8.87
CA ILE A 198 5.61 0.35 -9.72
C ILE A 198 5.85 -1.02 -10.38
N ASP A 199 6.98 -1.20 -11.07
CA ASP A 199 7.28 -2.46 -11.73
C ASP A 199 7.61 -3.59 -10.75
N TYR A 200 8.32 -3.28 -9.66
CA TYR A 200 8.60 -4.23 -8.60
C TYR A 200 7.31 -4.80 -7.97
N ASN A 201 6.32 -3.96 -7.72
CA ASN A 201 5.01 -4.36 -7.21
C ASN A 201 4.25 -5.19 -8.24
N LYS A 202 4.38 -4.89 -9.54
CA LYS A 202 3.83 -5.73 -10.60
C LYS A 202 4.47 -7.11 -10.69
N TYR A 203 5.76 -7.25 -10.38
CA TYR A 203 6.37 -8.56 -10.24
C TYR A 203 5.83 -9.34 -9.03
N ASN A 204 5.57 -8.68 -7.89
CA ASN A 204 4.92 -9.33 -6.75
C ASN A 204 3.52 -9.85 -7.12
N GLU A 205 2.73 -9.03 -7.81
CA GLU A 205 1.42 -9.42 -8.32
C GLU A 205 1.51 -10.63 -9.26
N PHE A 206 2.46 -10.62 -10.20
CA PHE A 206 2.67 -11.73 -11.13
C PHE A 206 3.07 -13.02 -10.40
N ILE A 207 4.04 -12.95 -9.50
CA ILE A 207 4.50 -14.09 -8.68
C ILE A 207 3.34 -14.65 -7.84
N TYR A 208 2.53 -13.76 -7.26
CA TYR A 208 1.35 -14.15 -6.50
C TYR A 208 0.36 -14.90 -7.40
N ASP A 209 0.02 -14.35 -8.57
CA ASP A 209 -0.94 -14.97 -9.49
C ASP A 209 -0.44 -16.35 -9.98
N MET A 210 0.85 -16.51 -10.29
CA MET A 210 1.42 -17.82 -10.64
C MET A 210 1.26 -18.84 -9.50
N ARG A 211 1.48 -18.42 -8.25
CA ARG A 211 1.24 -19.28 -7.08
C ARG A 211 -0.23 -19.62 -6.90
N GLN A 212 -1.14 -18.68 -7.16
CA GLN A 212 -2.57 -18.95 -7.10
C GLN A 212 -3.00 -19.98 -8.14
N ILE A 213 -2.47 -19.92 -9.36
CA ILE A 213 -2.70 -20.96 -10.38
C ILE A 213 -2.26 -22.33 -9.85
N LYS A 214 -1.05 -22.42 -9.32
CA LYS A 214 -0.54 -23.66 -8.70
C LYS A 214 -1.39 -24.18 -7.54
N LEU A 215 -2.03 -23.28 -6.77
CA LEU A 215 -2.82 -23.66 -5.61
C LEU A 215 -4.24 -24.11 -5.97
N PHE A 216 -4.89 -23.39 -6.88
CA PHE A 216 -6.34 -23.53 -7.12
C PHE A 216 -6.68 -24.23 -8.44
N TYR A 217 -5.80 -24.21 -9.44
CA TYR A 217 -6.03 -24.81 -10.75
C TYR A 217 -5.29 -26.14 -10.93
N ALA A 218 -4.66 -26.64 -9.86
CA ALA A 218 -3.94 -27.91 -9.80
C ALA A 218 -4.82 -29.16 -9.77
N LYS A 219 -6.15 -29.03 -9.65
CA LYS A 219 -7.02 -30.13 -9.20
C LYS A 219 -8.14 -30.59 -10.13
N GLU A 220 -8.39 -29.90 -11.25
CA GLU A 220 -9.57 -30.22 -12.08
C GLU A 220 -9.54 -31.62 -12.74
N ASP A 221 -8.37 -32.26 -12.86
CA ASP A 221 -8.27 -33.61 -13.45
C ASP A 221 -8.55 -34.77 -12.47
N SER A 222 -8.76 -34.51 -11.18
CA SER A 222 -8.91 -35.59 -10.16
C SER A 222 -10.33 -35.79 -9.61
N SER A 223 -11.28 -34.91 -9.96
CA SER A 223 -12.65 -34.96 -9.41
C SER A 223 -13.74 -35.19 -10.46
N SER A 224 -13.39 -35.42 -11.73
CA SER A 224 -14.32 -35.77 -12.82
C SER A 224 -14.40 -37.28 -13.10
N SER A 225 -13.80 -38.11 -12.24
CA SER A 225 -13.84 -39.58 -12.34
C SER A 225 -14.27 -40.24 -11.03
N ASN A 226 -15.50 -39.98 -10.58
CA ASN A 226 -16.24 -40.82 -9.63
C ASN A 226 -17.75 -40.70 -9.88
#